data_AF-D2RZ44-F1
#
_entry.id   AF-D2RZ44-F1
#
_cell.length_a   1.000
_cell.length_b   1.000
_cell.length_c   1.000
_cell.angle_alpha   90.00
_cell.angle_beta   90.00
_cell.angle_gamma   90.00
#
_symmetry.space_group_name_H-M   'P 1'
#
loop_
_entity.id
_entity.type
_entity.pdbx_description
1 polymer ?
#
loop_
_entity_poly.entity_id
_entity_poly.type
_entity_poly.pdbx_seq_one_letter_code
_entity_poly.pdbx_strand_id
1 'polypeptide(L)'
;MSTDAPATTPNYRDLPDEEFEDRITDLWERYADCDLCAYECSVDRTAGQEGTCRVDDTAYVSTHFPHFGEEDCLKGRNGSGTIFLANCNMKCVFCQNFETSHEAEGDPATPEEIAEMALELESRGCHNINFVSPTHHSPHLVEAVKIAKERGLDLPIVWNCGGYERAEILERLEGIVDIYMPDVKWSDDAAAAKYSKAPNYWTNVTESLREMHRQVGDLELDDTGLATDGLLVRHLVMPNHVENAERVLEFIAEEVSTETFVDIMAQYHPHYKADGEEFYEEIGRSITEDEYEAVIDHAHDVGLERLYLDRSMLETRPGLLDRLTRR
;
A
#
# COMPACT_ATOMS: atom_id res chain seq x y z
N MET A 1 14.03 1.51 29.69
CA MET A 1 12.95 1.89 28.77
C MET A 1 12.72 0.64 27.95
N SER A 2 11.60 -0.05 28.20
CA SER A 2 11.24 -1.26 27.47
C SER A 2 10.90 -0.82 26.06
N THR A 3 11.72 -1.23 25.09
CA THR A 3 11.37 -1.15 23.68
C THR A 3 10.38 -2.28 23.46
N ASP A 4 9.10 -1.92 23.35
CA ASP A 4 8.02 -2.82 22.97
C ASP A 4 8.24 -3.18 21.50
N ALA A 5 9.19 -4.08 21.23
CA ALA A 5 9.36 -4.69 19.91
C ALA A 5 8.22 -5.70 19.71
N PRO A 6 7.64 -5.79 18.50
CA PRO A 6 6.58 -6.74 18.21
C PRO A 6 7.01 -8.16 18.60
N ALA A 7 6.08 -8.93 19.16
CA ALA A 7 6.37 -10.24 19.75
C ALA A 7 6.73 -11.33 18.71
N THR A 8 6.70 -11.02 17.42
CA THR A 8 6.94 -11.93 16.31
C THR A 8 8.22 -11.58 15.57
N THR A 9 8.97 -12.62 15.17
CA THR A 9 10.13 -12.48 14.29
C THR A 9 9.65 -12.10 12.89
N PRO A 10 10.18 -11.04 12.26
CA PRO A 10 9.85 -10.72 10.87
C PRO A 10 10.18 -11.86 9.89
N ASN A 11 9.31 -12.09 8.91
CA ASN A 11 9.34 -13.18 7.95
C ASN A 11 10.67 -13.30 7.20
N TYR A 12 11.24 -12.17 6.76
CA TYR A 12 12.50 -12.14 6.01
C TYR A 12 13.70 -12.71 6.78
N ARG A 13 13.58 -12.81 8.11
CA ARG A 13 14.63 -13.39 8.95
C ARG A 13 14.73 -14.90 8.80
N ASP A 14 13.62 -15.57 8.52
CA ASP A 14 13.56 -17.01 8.30
C ASP A 14 13.83 -17.41 6.85
N LEU A 15 13.85 -16.45 5.92
CA LEU A 15 14.18 -16.68 4.52
C LEU A 15 15.67 -17.04 4.35
N PRO A 16 16.02 -18.17 3.71
CA PRO A 16 17.42 -18.53 3.44
C PRO A 16 18.12 -17.53 2.51
N ASP A 17 19.41 -17.26 2.75
CA ASP A 17 20.16 -16.28 1.96
C ASP A 17 20.24 -16.64 0.47
N GLU A 18 20.31 -17.92 0.12
CA GLU A 18 20.30 -18.39 -1.28
C GLU A 18 18.99 -18.02 -1.99
N GLU A 19 17.85 -18.22 -1.31
CA GLU A 19 16.54 -17.87 -1.86
C GLU A 19 16.38 -16.34 -1.99
N PHE A 20 16.96 -15.59 -1.06
CA PHE A 20 17.00 -14.14 -1.12
C PHE A 20 17.77 -13.65 -2.36
N GLU A 21 18.98 -14.17 -2.59
CA GLU A 21 19.82 -13.82 -3.75
C GLU A 21 19.18 -14.21 -5.08
N ASP A 22 18.52 -15.37 -5.15
CA ASP A 22 17.81 -15.82 -6.34
C ASP A 22 16.67 -14.85 -6.71
N ARG A 23 15.91 -14.39 -5.71
CA ARG A 23 14.81 -13.42 -5.91
C ARG A 23 15.33 -12.04 -6.31
N ILE A 24 16.42 -11.58 -5.70
CA ILE A 24 17.11 -10.33 -6.08
C ILE A 24 17.53 -10.41 -7.55
N THR A 25 18.19 -11.52 -7.93
CA THR A 25 18.66 -11.74 -9.31
C THR A 25 17.50 -11.70 -10.30
N ASP A 26 16.40 -12.43 -10.04
CA ASP A 26 15.20 -12.44 -10.89
C ASP A 26 14.60 -11.04 -11.06
N LEU A 27 14.47 -10.29 -9.96
CA LEU A 27 13.93 -8.92 -9.97
C LEU A 27 14.80 -7.96 -10.77
N TRP A 28 16.13 -8.04 -10.65
CA TRP A 28 17.06 -7.24 -11.46
C TRP A 28 17.03 -7.64 -12.93
N GLU A 29 16.93 -8.91 -13.27
CA GLU A 29 16.82 -9.37 -14.66
C GLU A 29 15.56 -8.83 -15.35
N ARG A 30 14.45 -8.70 -14.60
CA ARG A 30 13.21 -8.11 -15.10
C ARG A 30 13.35 -6.65 -15.51
N TYR A 31 14.33 -5.88 -15.00
CA TYR A 31 14.54 -4.51 -15.48
C TYR A 31 14.90 -4.41 -16.97
N ALA A 32 15.49 -5.45 -17.57
CA ALA A 32 15.83 -5.45 -19.00
C ALA A 32 14.61 -5.63 -19.92
N ASP A 33 13.50 -6.14 -19.40
CA ASP A 33 12.20 -6.28 -20.09
C ASP A 33 11.09 -6.05 -19.05
N CYS A 34 10.95 -4.78 -18.62
CA CYS A 34 10.24 -4.44 -17.40
C CYS A 34 8.79 -4.93 -17.35
N ASP A 35 8.55 -5.82 -16.41
CA ASP A 35 7.24 -6.41 -16.13
C ASP A 35 6.84 -6.34 -14.64
N LEU A 36 7.46 -5.45 -13.86
CA LEU A 36 7.27 -5.34 -12.40
C LEU A 36 5.87 -4.94 -11.93
N CYS A 37 4.99 -4.48 -12.82
CA CYS A 37 3.62 -4.12 -12.50
C CYS A 37 2.71 -4.44 -13.68
N ALA A 38 1.41 -4.26 -13.47
CA ALA A 38 0.37 -4.62 -14.44
C ALA A 38 0.34 -3.77 -15.72
N TYR A 39 1.31 -2.88 -15.92
CA TYR A 39 1.54 -2.27 -17.23
C TYR A 39 2.31 -3.16 -18.18
N GLU A 40 3.16 -4.08 -17.68
CA GLU A 40 4.01 -4.94 -18.51
C GLU A 40 4.70 -4.15 -19.64
N CYS A 41 5.36 -3.05 -19.27
CA CYS A 41 5.77 -2.03 -20.24
C CYS A 41 6.93 -2.46 -21.17
N SER A 42 7.64 -3.55 -20.85
CA SER A 42 8.73 -4.12 -21.65
C SER A 42 9.84 -3.12 -22.02
N VAL A 43 10.01 -2.07 -21.21
CA VAL A 43 11.13 -1.14 -21.37
C VAL A 43 12.38 -1.74 -20.75
N ASP A 44 13.53 -1.44 -21.36
CA ASP A 44 14.85 -1.80 -20.82
C ASP A 44 15.36 -0.68 -19.92
N ARG A 45 15.10 -0.81 -18.62
CA ARG A 45 15.52 0.16 -17.59
C ARG A 45 17.03 0.22 -17.46
N THR A 46 17.73 -0.90 -17.67
CA THR A 46 19.20 -0.96 -17.63
C THR A 46 19.85 -0.17 -18.77
N ALA A 47 19.09 0.12 -19.83
CA ALA A 47 19.46 1.03 -20.91
C ALA A 47 18.98 2.47 -20.68
N GLY A 48 18.47 2.81 -19.49
CA GLY A 48 17.93 4.12 -19.14
C GLY A 48 16.55 4.42 -19.74
N GLN A 49 15.79 3.39 -20.15
CA GLN A 49 14.42 3.59 -20.65
C GLN A 49 13.41 3.65 -19.51
N GLU A 50 12.40 4.50 -19.68
CA GLU A 50 11.37 4.73 -18.67
C GLU A 50 10.00 4.23 -19.15
N GLY A 51 9.28 3.54 -18.27
CA GLY A 51 7.88 3.16 -18.49
C GLY A 51 6.90 4.24 -18.01
N THR A 52 5.62 3.88 -17.86
CA THR A 52 4.57 4.80 -17.35
C THR A 52 4.92 5.41 -15.99
N CYS A 53 5.65 4.66 -15.14
CA CYS A 53 6.08 5.13 -13.82
C CYS A 53 7.10 6.27 -13.89
N ARG A 54 7.83 6.47 -15.00
CA ARG A 54 8.93 7.44 -15.19
C ARG A 54 10.15 7.20 -14.30
N VAL A 55 10.57 5.95 -14.23
CA VAL A 55 11.77 5.51 -13.52
C VAL A 55 12.54 4.60 -14.45
N ASP A 56 13.86 4.71 -14.43
CA ASP A 56 14.83 3.83 -15.08
C ASP A 56 15.24 2.69 -14.14
N ASP A 57 16.53 2.34 -14.07
CA ASP A 57 17.12 1.37 -13.14
C ASP A 57 17.68 2.01 -11.86
N THR A 58 17.34 3.27 -11.58
CA THR A 58 17.71 3.97 -10.35
C THR A 58 16.53 4.01 -9.37
N ALA A 59 16.75 3.61 -8.11
CA ALA A 59 15.81 3.91 -7.04
C ALA A 59 15.91 5.37 -6.61
N TYR A 60 14.75 5.99 -6.37
CA TYR A 60 14.66 7.37 -5.91
C TYR A 60 13.85 7.42 -4.62
N VAL A 61 14.43 7.99 -3.56
CA VAL A 61 13.76 8.20 -2.27
C VAL A 61 13.42 9.68 -2.14
N SER A 62 12.14 9.98 -1.95
CA SER A 62 11.66 11.34 -1.72
C SER A 62 11.98 11.81 -0.31
N THR A 63 11.67 10.97 0.68
CA THR A 63 11.91 11.26 2.10
C THR A 63 11.76 9.99 2.94
N HIS A 64 12.36 9.97 4.13
CA HIS A 64 12.15 8.92 5.13
C HIS A 64 11.99 9.52 6.53
N PHE A 65 10.96 9.09 7.26
CA PHE A 65 10.64 9.63 8.58
C PHE A 65 9.63 8.76 9.37
N PRO A 66 9.54 8.91 10.70
CA PRO A 66 8.46 8.35 11.51
C PRO A 66 7.13 9.01 11.13
N HIS A 67 6.28 8.29 10.42
CA HIS A 67 4.99 8.77 9.94
C HIS A 67 3.89 8.44 10.96
N PHE A 68 3.12 9.46 11.33
CA PHE A 68 2.02 9.37 12.29
C PHE A 68 0.63 9.44 11.62
N GLY A 69 0.59 9.42 10.29
CA GLY A 69 -0.64 9.43 9.51
C GLY A 69 -1.24 8.05 9.23
N GLU A 70 -0.46 6.96 9.39
CA GLU A 70 -0.97 5.59 9.20
C GLU A 70 -1.98 5.17 10.28
N GLU A 71 -2.61 4.00 10.10
CA GLU A 71 -3.52 3.38 11.07
C GLU A 71 -2.81 3.17 12.41
N ASP A 72 -3.59 3.20 13.48
CA ASP A 72 -3.07 3.06 14.85
C ASP A 72 -2.25 1.77 15.05
N CYS A 73 -2.62 0.68 14.37
CA CYS A 73 -1.88 -0.59 14.39
C CYS A 73 -0.52 -0.54 13.68
N LEU A 74 -0.29 0.42 12.78
CA LEU A 74 1.00 0.60 12.11
C LEU A 74 1.87 1.67 12.78
N LYS A 75 1.28 2.81 13.16
CA LYS A 75 2.06 3.92 13.72
C LYS A 75 2.35 3.77 15.21
N GLY A 76 1.52 3.03 15.95
CA GLY A 76 1.57 2.97 17.40
C GLY A 76 1.85 4.33 18.04
N ARG A 77 2.84 4.36 18.95
CA ARG A 77 3.26 5.60 19.62
C ARG A 77 4.44 6.33 18.99
N ASN A 78 5.20 5.66 18.13
CA ASN A 78 6.51 6.14 17.68
C ASN A 78 6.59 6.37 16.16
N GLY A 79 5.50 6.09 15.44
CA GLY A 79 5.41 6.21 13.99
C GLY A 79 5.67 4.88 13.27
N SER A 80 5.10 4.79 12.07
CA SER A 80 5.50 3.84 11.05
C SER A 80 6.79 4.37 10.41
N GLY A 81 7.81 3.53 10.25
CA GLY A 81 9.10 3.94 9.69
C GLY A 81 8.98 4.05 8.19
N THR A 82 8.45 5.17 7.70
CA THR A 82 8.08 5.31 6.31
C THR A 82 9.26 5.77 5.46
N ILE A 83 9.47 5.08 4.34
CA ILE A 83 10.36 5.47 3.25
C ILE A 83 9.46 5.73 2.04
N PHE A 84 9.31 6.99 1.67
CA PHE A 84 8.54 7.40 0.50
C PHE A 84 9.40 7.34 -0.75
N LEU A 85 9.05 6.45 -1.67
CA LEU A 85 9.71 6.34 -2.95
C LEU A 85 9.17 7.40 -3.91
N ALA A 86 10.06 7.97 -4.72
CA ALA A 86 9.65 8.90 -5.77
C ALA A 86 9.06 8.13 -6.96
N ASN A 87 8.15 8.81 -7.64
CA ASN A 87 7.24 8.26 -8.65
C ASN A 87 6.31 7.16 -8.13
N CYS A 88 5.22 6.96 -8.86
CA CYS A 88 4.26 5.88 -8.65
C CYS A 88 4.00 5.15 -9.97
N ASN A 89 3.80 3.84 -9.89
CA ASN A 89 3.32 2.99 -10.99
C ASN A 89 1.83 3.21 -11.28
N MET A 90 1.12 4.06 -10.54
CA MET A 90 -0.19 4.60 -10.92
C MET A 90 -0.07 6.10 -11.12
N LYS A 91 -0.95 6.71 -11.93
CA LYS A 91 -0.92 8.16 -12.22
C LYS A 91 -2.29 8.80 -11.93
N CYS A 92 -2.72 8.67 -10.68
CA CYS A 92 -3.98 9.20 -10.17
C CYS A 92 -4.12 10.71 -10.42
N VAL A 93 -5.19 11.11 -11.10
CA VAL A 93 -5.48 12.51 -11.42
C VAL A 93 -5.93 13.31 -10.19
N PHE A 94 -6.15 12.62 -9.08
CA PHE A 94 -6.53 13.13 -7.76
C PHE A 94 -5.44 12.87 -6.70
N CYS A 95 -4.20 12.54 -7.11
CA CYS A 95 -3.13 12.22 -6.17
C CYS A 95 -2.83 13.42 -5.24
N GLN A 96 -2.90 13.19 -3.92
CA GLN A 96 -2.54 14.17 -2.89
C GLN A 96 -1.03 14.43 -2.83
N ASN A 97 -0.23 13.45 -3.26
CA ASN A 97 1.23 13.49 -3.30
C ASN A 97 1.72 13.57 -4.75
N PHE A 98 1.06 14.35 -5.61
CA PHE A 98 1.37 14.35 -7.04
C PHE A 98 2.79 14.88 -7.31
N GLU A 99 3.32 15.78 -6.49
CA GLU A 99 4.70 16.25 -6.59
C GLU A 99 5.69 15.07 -6.49
N THR A 100 5.54 14.23 -5.47
CA THR A 100 6.36 13.01 -5.30
C THR A 100 6.04 11.94 -6.36
N SER A 101 4.75 11.68 -6.61
CA SER A 101 4.28 10.50 -7.36
C SER A 101 4.30 10.69 -8.88
N HIS A 102 4.24 11.94 -9.36
CA HIS A 102 4.20 12.28 -10.79
C HIS A 102 5.44 13.05 -11.26
N GLU A 103 6.03 13.89 -10.40
CA GLU A 103 7.11 14.81 -10.76
C GLU A 103 8.50 14.36 -10.27
N ALA A 104 8.60 13.11 -9.77
CA ALA A 104 9.85 12.47 -9.40
C ALA A 104 10.67 13.25 -8.34
N GLU A 105 10.00 13.93 -7.40
CA GLU A 105 10.69 14.64 -6.33
C GLU A 105 11.36 13.64 -5.37
N GLY A 106 12.68 13.42 -5.54
CA GLY A 106 13.51 12.59 -4.67
C GLY A 106 14.97 12.48 -5.12
N ASP A 107 15.80 11.94 -4.24
CA ASP A 107 17.24 11.73 -4.46
C ASP A 107 17.51 10.27 -4.86
N PRO A 108 18.45 10.01 -5.78
CA PRO A 108 18.87 8.65 -6.11
C PRO A 108 19.46 7.97 -4.88
N ALA A 109 19.12 6.70 -4.66
CA ALA A 109 19.54 5.92 -3.50
C ALA A 109 19.93 4.50 -3.90
N THR A 110 21.06 3.99 -3.37
CA THR A 110 21.45 2.58 -3.54
C THR A 110 20.70 1.68 -2.55
N PRO A 111 20.69 0.35 -2.76
CA PRO A 111 20.16 -0.61 -1.78
C PRO A 111 20.79 -0.46 -0.39
N GLU A 112 22.10 -0.19 -0.30
CA GLU A 112 22.78 0.08 0.97
C GLU A 112 22.27 1.35 1.66
N GLU A 113 22.04 2.42 0.91
CA GLU A 113 21.53 3.68 1.46
C GLU A 113 20.09 3.51 1.97
N ILE A 114 19.24 2.77 1.24
CA ILE A 114 17.88 2.44 1.68
C ILE A 114 17.91 1.55 2.93
N ALA A 115 18.82 0.58 3.00
CA ALA A 115 19.02 -0.25 4.20
C ALA A 115 19.45 0.60 5.41
N GLU A 116 20.30 1.60 5.20
CA GLU A 116 20.70 2.55 6.25
C GLU A 116 19.53 3.41 6.73
N MET A 117 18.65 3.86 5.83
CA MET A 117 17.41 4.56 6.20
C MET A 117 16.51 3.69 7.07
N ALA A 118 16.34 2.40 6.71
CA ALA A 118 15.54 1.46 7.49
C ALA A 118 16.09 1.27 8.92
N LEU A 119 17.41 1.04 9.05
CA LEU A 119 18.08 0.91 10.35
C LEU A 119 18.04 2.21 11.16
N GLU A 120 18.11 3.38 10.51
CA GLU A 120 17.93 4.67 11.17
C GLU A 120 16.52 4.78 11.77
N LEU A 121 15.48 4.43 11.02
CA LEU A 121 14.09 4.47 11.47
C LEU A 121 13.83 3.50 12.64
N GLU A 122 14.40 2.30 12.59
CA GLU A 122 14.40 1.37 13.72
C GLU A 122 15.08 1.98 14.94
N SER A 123 16.26 2.57 14.79
CA SER A 123 16.98 3.21 15.91
C SER A 123 16.22 4.38 16.54
N ARG A 124 15.32 5.01 15.78
CA ARG A 124 14.40 6.07 16.23
C ARG A 124 13.16 5.51 16.93
N GLY A 125 13.00 4.18 16.96
CA GLY A 125 11.94 3.47 17.67
C GLY A 125 10.65 3.29 16.86
N CYS A 126 10.70 3.43 15.54
CA CYS A 126 9.55 3.11 14.67
C CYS A 126 9.14 1.64 14.81
N HIS A 127 7.89 1.32 14.48
CA HIS A 127 7.34 -0.03 14.71
C HIS A 127 7.41 -0.97 13.50
N ASN A 128 7.71 -0.43 12.33
CA ASN A 128 7.87 -1.16 11.08
C ASN A 128 8.69 -0.31 10.10
N ILE A 129 9.11 -0.91 9.00
CA ILE A 129 9.65 -0.22 7.82
C ILE A 129 8.59 -0.27 6.72
N ASN A 130 8.07 0.88 6.33
CA ASN A 130 6.96 1.01 5.40
C ASN A 130 7.42 1.66 4.10
N PHE A 131 7.52 0.84 3.05
CA PHE A 131 7.86 1.30 1.71
C PHE A 131 6.59 1.75 0.98
N VAL A 132 6.54 3.03 0.59
CA VAL A 132 5.36 3.64 -0.05
C VAL A 132 5.61 3.86 -1.54
N SER A 133 4.70 3.37 -2.39
CA SER A 133 4.89 3.21 -3.85
C SER A 133 6.12 2.36 -4.23
N PRO A 134 6.25 1.14 -3.67
CA PRO A 134 7.48 0.36 -3.76
C PRO A 134 7.68 -0.41 -5.09
N THR A 135 6.61 -0.68 -5.83
CA THR A 135 6.54 -1.68 -6.92
C THR A 135 7.65 -1.56 -7.98
N HIS A 136 7.82 -0.36 -8.54
CA HIS A 136 8.81 -0.10 -9.60
C HIS A 136 10.26 -0.03 -9.08
N HIS A 137 10.44 -0.03 -7.76
CA HIS A 137 11.72 -0.07 -7.06
C HIS A 137 12.00 -1.44 -6.42
N SER A 138 11.16 -2.44 -6.65
CA SER A 138 11.24 -3.75 -5.99
C SER A 138 12.62 -4.43 -6.03
N PRO A 139 13.44 -4.39 -7.11
CA PRO A 139 14.78 -4.98 -7.08
C PRO A 139 15.67 -4.35 -6.00
N HIS A 140 15.66 -3.01 -5.91
CA HIS A 140 16.43 -2.26 -4.93
C HIS A 140 15.94 -2.49 -3.50
N LEU A 141 14.62 -2.53 -3.31
CA LEU A 141 14.02 -2.67 -1.99
C LEU A 141 14.27 -4.06 -1.40
N VAL A 142 14.14 -5.10 -2.22
CA VAL A 142 14.43 -6.47 -1.79
C VAL A 142 15.90 -6.59 -1.41
N GLU A 143 16.82 -6.10 -2.24
CA GLU A 143 18.24 -6.07 -1.90
C GLU A 143 18.53 -5.25 -0.62
N ALA A 144 17.87 -4.11 -0.43
CA ALA A 144 17.99 -3.30 0.78
C ALA A 144 17.52 -4.05 2.04
N VAL A 145 16.42 -4.80 1.96
CA VAL A 145 15.94 -5.63 3.08
C VAL A 145 16.96 -6.72 3.42
N LYS A 146 17.59 -7.36 2.43
CA LYS A 146 18.68 -8.32 2.68
C LYS A 146 19.83 -7.68 3.43
N ILE A 147 20.30 -6.53 2.96
CA ILE A 147 21.41 -5.79 3.58
C ILE A 147 21.03 -5.36 5.00
N ALA A 148 19.81 -4.88 5.22
CA ALA A 148 19.33 -4.46 6.54
C ALA A 148 19.22 -5.65 7.51
N LYS A 149 18.71 -6.80 7.04
CA LYS A 149 18.68 -8.08 7.78
C LYS A 149 20.09 -8.48 8.25
N GLU A 150 21.07 -8.47 7.35
CA GLU A 150 22.48 -8.80 7.68
C GLU A 150 23.08 -7.83 8.71
N ARG A 151 22.59 -6.59 8.74
CA ARG A 151 22.98 -5.53 9.68
C ARG A 151 22.15 -5.51 10.97
N GLY A 152 21.18 -6.41 11.11
CA GLY A 152 20.44 -6.62 12.36
C GLY A 152 19.06 -5.96 12.44
N LEU A 153 18.46 -5.55 11.32
CA LEU A 153 17.07 -5.10 11.29
C LEU A 153 16.15 -6.19 11.86
N ASP A 154 15.22 -5.78 12.71
CA ASP A 154 14.30 -6.65 13.46
C ASP A 154 12.87 -6.10 13.52
N LEU A 155 12.50 -5.29 12.52
CA LEU A 155 11.15 -4.75 12.36
C LEU A 155 10.42 -5.38 11.16
N PRO A 156 9.07 -5.48 11.21
CA PRO A 156 8.26 -5.88 10.06
C PRO A 156 8.40 -4.94 8.86
N ILE A 157 8.31 -5.49 7.66
CA ILE A 157 8.25 -4.78 6.39
C ILE A 157 6.79 -4.61 5.95
N VAL A 158 6.38 -3.36 5.73
CA VAL A 158 5.08 -3.00 5.18
C VAL A 158 5.24 -2.61 3.71
N TRP A 159 4.45 -3.22 2.84
CA TRP A 159 4.38 -2.92 1.41
C TRP A 159 3.13 -2.11 1.08
N ASN A 160 3.26 -0.78 1.13
CA ASN A 160 2.19 0.18 0.90
C ASN A 160 2.08 0.54 -0.59
N CYS A 161 1.11 -0.07 -1.27
CA CYS A 161 1.01 -0.06 -2.73
C CYS A 161 -0.39 0.31 -3.23
N GLY A 162 -0.53 0.54 -4.54
CA GLY A 162 -1.81 0.88 -5.15
C GLY A 162 -2.69 -0.33 -5.54
N GLY A 163 -2.23 -1.56 -5.29
CA GLY A 163 -2.89 -2.78 -5.74
C GLY A 163 -2.74 -3.05 -7.25
N TYR A 164 -1.83 -2.35 -7.94
CA TYR A 164 -1.51 -2.57 -9.36
C TYR A 164 -0.25 -3.46 -9.53
N GLU A 165 -0.08 -4.37 -8.56
CA GLU A 165 1.00 -5.35 -8.48
C GLU A 165 0.72 -6.51 -9.43
N ARG A 166 1.74 -7.26 -9.82
CA ARG A 166 1.54 -8.54 -10.50
C ARG A 166 1.73 -9.67 -9.53
N ALA A 167 0.91 -10.72 -9.64
CA ALA A 167 1.01 -11.90 -8.79
C ALA A 167 2.42 -12.51 -8.85
N GLU A 168 3.04 -12.56 -10.05
CA GLU A 168 4.38 -13.09 -10.24
C GLU A 168 5.47 -12.25 -9.55
N ILE A 169 5.21 -10.97 -9.30
CA ILE A 169 6.11 -10.10 -8.54
C ILE A 169 5.87 -10.27 -7.05
N LEU A 170 4.61 -10.38 -6.62
CA LEU A 170 4.25 -10.71 -5.24
C LEU A 170 4.84 -12.05 -4.81
N GLU A 171 4.85 -13.08 -5.67
CA GLU A 171 5.51 -14.37 -5.40
C GLU A 171 7.00 -14.20 -5.04
N ARG A 172 7.69 -13.21 -5.63
CA ARG A 172 9.08 -12.89 -5.27
C ARG A 172 9.20 -12.20 -3.91
N LEU A 173 8.14 -11.61 -3.41
CA LEU A 173 8.07 -10.94 -2.11
C LEU A 173 7.62 -11.86 -0.95
N GLU A 174 7.20 -13.09 -1.24
CA GLU A 174 6.67 -14.04 -0.23
C GLU A 174 7.69 -14.35 0.86
N GLY A 175 7.36 -14.03 2.12
CA GLY A 175 8.28 -14.19 3.24
C GLY A 175 9.36 -13.11 3.32
N ILE A 176 9.31 -12.07 2.49
CA ILE A 176 10.09 -10.82 2.65
C ILE A 176 9.22 -9.72 3.26
N VAL A 177 7.99 -9.59 2.74
CA VAL A 177 6.98 -8.67 3.25
C VAL A 177 6.20 -9.36 4.37
N ASP A 178 6.02 -8.64 5.48
CA ASP A 178 5.21 -9.09 6.62
C ASP A 178 3.77 -8.59 6.48
N ILE A 179 3.60 -7.35 6.04
CA ILE A 179 2.30 -6.68 5.97
C ILE A 179 2.09 -6.07 4.59
N TYR A 180 1.02 -6.48 3.90
CA TYR A 180 0.59 -5.79 2.69
C TYR A 180 -0.46 -4.74 3.01
N MET A 181 -0.29 -3.55 2.42
CA MET A 181 -1.23 -2.45 2.55
C MET A 181 -1.61 -1.85 1.19
N PRO A 182 -2.49 -2.53 0.42
CA PRO A 182 -2.95 -2.01 -0.86
C PRO A 182 -4.07 -0.97 -0.69
N ASP A 183 -3.91 0.19 -1.33
CA ASP A 183 -4.97 1.17 -1.52
C ASP A 183 -5.84 0.82 -2.75
N VAL A 184 -6.85 -0.01 -2.53
CA VAL A 184 -7.80 -0.47 -3.55
C VAL A 184 -8.81 0.63 -3.87
N LYS A 185 -8.79 1.14 -5.10
CA LYS A 185 -9.60 2.32 -5.47
C LYS A 185 -10.80 1.98 -6.34
N TRP A 186 -10.67 0.99 -7.23
CA TRP A 186 -11.63 0.78 -8.30
C TRP A 186 -12.01 -0.68 -8.50
N SER A 187 -13.29 -0.93 -8.72
CA SER A 187 -13.87 -2.14 -9.32
C SER A 187 -14.40 -1.91 -10.74
N ASP A 188 -14.46 -0.65 -11.19
CA ASP A 188 -14.72 -0.25 -12.57
C ASP A 188 -13.42 0.09 -13.32
N ASP A 189 -13.05 -0.74 -14.29
CA ASP A 189 -11.87 -0.55 -15.15
C ASP A 189 -11.91 0.74 -15.97
N ALA A 190 -13.10 1.21 -16.37
CA ALA A 190 -13.22 2.47 -17.11
C ALA A 190 -12.87 3.66 -16.19
N ALA A 191 -13.34 3.63 -14.94
CA ALA A 191 -12.99 4.62 -13.93
C ALA A 191 -11.49 4.54 -13.57
N ALA A 192 -10.95 3.34 -13.36
CA ALA A 192 -9.53 3.13 -13.07
C ALA A 192 -8.63 3.66 -14.20
N ALA A 193 -8.96 3.36 -15.46
CA ALA A 193 -8.24 3.88 -16.62
C ALA A 193 -8.38 5.40 -16.75
N LYS A 194 -9.56 5.96 -16.50
CA LYS A 194 -9.82 7.41 -16.59
C LYS A 194 -9.10 8.19 -15.51
N TYR A 195 -9.27 7.82 -14.24
CA TYR A 195 -8.83 8.61 -13.10
C TYR A 195 -7.49 8.16 -12.52
N SER A 196 -7.11 6.89 -12.65
CA SER A 196 -5.84 6.36 -12.12
C SER A 196 -4.81 5.97 -13.19
N LYS A 197 -5.21 6.06 -14.47
CA LYS A 197 -4.43 5.61 -15.63
C LYS A 197 -4.06 4.13 -15.57
N ALA A 198 -4.82 3.34 -14.82
CA ALA A 198 -4.60 1.91 -14.61
C ALA A 198 -5.64 1.11 -15.40
N PRO A 199 -5.37 0.72 -16.65
CA PRO A 199 -6.28 -0.15 -17.41
C PRO A 199 -6.30 -1.57 -16.82
N ASN A 200 -7.42 -2.29 -16.93
CA ASN A 200 -7.57 -3.65 -16.38
C ASN A 200 -7.27 -3.77 -14.88
N TYR A 201 -7.42 -2.66 -14.14
CA TYR A 201 -7.13 -2.58 -12.71
C TYR A 201 -7.91 -3.60 -11.90
N TRP A 202 -9.20 -3.83 -12.20
CA TRP A 202 -10.03 -4.70 -11.39
C TRP A 202 -9.56 -6.16 -11.43
N THR A 203 -9.32 -6.69 -12.63
CA THR A 203 -8.76 -8.04 -12.77
C THR A 203 -7.43 -8.14 -12.03
N ASN A 204 -6.54 -7.16 -12.21
CA ASN A 204 -5.23 -7.18 -11.60
C ASN A 204 -5.26 -7.07 -10.07
N VAL A 205 -6.04 -6.14 -9.51
CA VAL A 205 -6.09 -5.91 -8.06
C VAL A 205 -6.74 -7.09 -7.35
N THR A 206 -7.75 -7.73 -7.95
CA THR A 206 -8.34 -8.93 -7.36
C THR A 206 -7.37 -10.12 -7.34
N GLU A 207 -6.54 -10.29 -8.37
CA GLU A 207 -5.45 -11.29 -8.36
C GLU A 207 -4.38 -10.94 -7.32
N SER A 208 -3.97 -9.66 -7.25
CA SER A 208 -3.01 -9.16 -6.27
C SER A 208 -3.48 -9.42 -4.83
N LEU A 209 -4.73 -9.11 -4.51
CA LEU A 209 -5.28 -9.27 -3.18
C LEU A 209 -5.36 -10.74 -2.76
N ARG A 210 -5.75 -11.64 -3.67
CA ARG A 210 -5.74 -13.09 -3.40
C ARG A 210 -4.31 -13.57 -3.11
N GLU A 211 -3.32 -13.10 -3.87
CA GLU A 211 -1.93 -13.50 -3.68
C GLU A 211 -1.33 -12.91 -2.39
N MET A 212 -1.56 -11.62 -2.11
CA MET A 212 -1.17 -11.01 -0.84
C MET A 212 -1.75 -11.77 0.35
N HIS A 213 -3.07 -12.02 0.36
CA HIS A 213 -3.73 -12.77 1.43
C HIS A 213 -3.24 -14.22 1.53
N ARG A 214 -2.96 -14.89 0.41
CA ARG A 214 -2.37 -16.25 0.44
C ARG A 214 -1.03 -16.27 1.19
N GLN A 215 -0.22 -15.22 1.05
CA GLN A 215 1.10 -15.15 1.66
C GLN A 215 1.04 -14.86 3.16
N VAL A 216 0.23 -13.88 3.58
CA VAL A 216 0.28 -13.32 4.95
C VAL A 216 -1.04 -13.50 5.73
N GLY A 217 -2.13 -13.90 5.09
CA GLY A 217 -3.43 -14.09 5.73
C GLY A 217 -4.09 -12.80 6.21
N ASP A 218 -4.98 -12.94 7.19
CA ASP A 218 -5.67 -11.82 7.84
C ASP A 218 -4.72 -11.10 8.81
N LEU A 219 -4.84 -9.77 8.91
CA LEU A 219 -3.97 -8.95 9.76
C LEU A 219 -3.90 -9.49 11.21
N GLU A 220 -2.70 -9.80 11.68
CA GLU A 220 -2.42 -10.17 13.06
C GLU A 220 -1.88 -8.97 13.83
N LEU A 221 -2.36 -8.82 15.08
CA LEU A 221 -1.91 -7.77 15.99
C LEU A 221 -1.29 -8.41 17.24
N ASP A 222 -0.22 -7.81 17.76
CA ASP A 222 0.37 -8.22 19.03
C ASP A 222 -0.43 -7.71 20.26
N ASP A 223 0.02 -8.07 21.46
CA ASP A 223 -0.60 -7.67 22.73
C ASP A 223 -0.63 -6.14 22.96
N THR A 224 0.15 -5.37 22.18
CA THR A 224 0.18 -3.91 22.22
C THR A 224 -0.75 -3.27 21.19
N GLY A 225 -1.30 -4.08 20.28
CA GLY A 225 -2.16 -3.65 19.18
C GLY A 225 -1.39 -3.26 17.91
N LEU A 226 -0.10 -3.56 17.83
CA LEU A 226 0.72 -3.32 16.64
C LEU A 226 0.57 -4.47 15.66
N ALA A 227 0.48 -4.15 14.37
CA ALA A 227 0.42 -5.14 13.31
C ALA A 227 1.77 -5.85 13.17
N THR A 228 1.71 -7.17 13.08
CA THR A 228 2.89 -8.04 12.99
C THR A 228 3.01 -8.76 11.68
N ASP A 229 1.89 -9.17 11.09
CA ASP A 229 1.79 -9.91 9.84
C ASP A 229 0.37 -9.70 9.25
N GLY A 230 0.18 -9.91 7.96
CA GLY A 230 -1.14 -10.00 7.35
C GLY A 230 -1.55 -8.84 6.44
N LEU A 231 -2.77 -8.95 5.90
CA LEU A 231 -3.31 -8.01 4.91
C LEU A 231 -4.19 -6.93 5.56
N LEU A 232 -3.84 -5.65 5.31
CA LEU A 232 -4.65 -4.47 5.63
C LEU A 232 -5.09 -3.80 4.32
N VAL A 233 -6.37 -3.88 3.95
CA VAL A 233 -6.86 -3.25 2.72
C VAL A 233 -7.37 -1.85 3.00
N ARG A 234 -6.85 -0.86 2.27
CA ARG A 234 -7.39 0.49 2.25
C ARG A 234 -8.36 0.65 1.08
N HIS A 235 -9.55 1.18 1.34
CA HIS A 235 -10.49 1.56 0.30
C HIS A 235 -10.83 3.05 0.39
N LEU A 236 -10.38 3.83 -0.60
CA LEU A 236 -10.71 5.24 -0.72
C LEU A 236 -12.11 5.40 -1.31
N VAL A 237 -13.06 5.91 -0.52
CA VAL A 237 -14.40 6.18 -1.03
C VAL A 237 -14.35 7.35 -2.00
N MET A 238 -14.73 7.09 -3.26
CA MET A 238 -14.70 8.07 -4.34
C MET A 238 -16.09 8.73 -4.52
N PRO A 239 -16.16 10.06 -4.75
CA PRO A 239 -17.43 10.76 -4.95
C PRO A 239 -18.16 10.24 -6.20
N ASN A 240 -19.49 10.07 -6.09
CA ASN A 240 -20.35 9.50 -7.13
C ASN A 240 -20.05 8.02 -7.49
N HIS A 241 -19.30 7.30 -6.65
CA HIS A 241 -18.85 5.93 -6.93
C HIS A 241 -19.11 4.97 -5.74
N VAL A 242 -20.27 5.08 -5.09
CA VAL A 242 -20.65 4.16 -3.99
C VAL A 242 -20.74 2.72 -4.47
N GLU A 243 -21.40 2.45 -5.61
CA GLU A 243 -21.50 1.09 -6.18
C GLU A 243 -20.13 0.45 -6.46
N ASN A 244 -19.12 1.27 -6.78
CA ASN A 244 -17.74 0.80 -6.97
C ASN A 244 -17.15 0.29 -5.65
N ALA A 245 -17.40 1.01 -4.54
CA ALA A 245 -16.95 0.65 -3.21
C ALA A 245 -17.65 -0.61 -2.69
N GLU A 246 -18.97 -0.68 -2.86
CA GLU A 246 -19.77 -1.87 -2.52
C GLU A 246 -19.18 -3.12 -3.15
N ARG A 247 -18.92 -3.08 -4.47
CA ARG A 247 -18.33 -4.21 -5.18
C ARG A 247 -16.91 -4.58 -4.73
N VAL A 248 -16.10 -3.59 -4.30
CA VAL A 248 -14.78 -3.88 -3.71
C VAL A 248 -14.95 -4.65 -2.40
N LEU A 249 -15.89 -4.23 -1.55
CA LEU A 249 -16.15 -4.85 -0.25
C LEU A 249 -16.77 -6.25 -0.39
N GLU A 250 -17.71 -6.45 -1.32
CA GLU A 250 -18.25 -7.77 -1.68
C GLU A 250 -17.11 -8.73 -2.06
N PHE A 251 -16.21 -8.31 -2.94
CA PHE A 251 -15.08 -9.13 -3.35
C PHE A 251 -14.17 -9.50 -2.16
N ILE A 252 -13.84 -8.53 -1.30
CA ILE A 252 -13.00 -8.80 -0.12
C ILE A 252 -13.67 -9.84 0.78
N ALA A 253 -14.96 -9.68 1.07
CA ALA A 253 -15.70 -10.60 1.93
C ALA A 253 -15.85 -12.02 1.32
N GLU A 254 -16.10 -12.11 0.02
CA GLU A 254 -16.38 -13.38 -0.66
C GLU A 254 -15.13 -14.17 -1.06
N GLU A 255 -14.06 -13.47 -1.46
CA GLU A 255 -12.90 -14.10 -2.11
C GLU A 255 -11.58 -13.93 -1.35
N VAL A 256 -11.50 -12.96 -0.43
CA VAL A 256 -10.30 -12.75 0.40
C VAL A 256 -10.56 -13.34 1.79
N SER A 257 -11.32 -12.64 2.63
CA SER A 257 -11.73 -13.09 3.97
C SER A 257 -12.70 -12.09 4.59
N THR A 258 -13.71 -12.58 5.31
CA THR A 258 -14.57 -11.74 6.16
C THR A 258 -13.82 -11.13 7.35
N GLU A 259 -12.66 -11.69 7.70
CA GLU A 259 -11.77 -11.21 8.76
C GLU A 259 -10.68 -10.26 8.25
N THR A 260 -10.74 -9.87 6.97
CA THR A 260 -9.82 -8.87 6.41
C THR A 260 -9.98 -7.55 7.17
N PHE A 261 -8.87 -6.95 7.60
CA PHE A 261 -8.89 -5.62 8.16
C PHE A 261 -9.04 -4.59 7.02
N VAL A 262 -10.12 -3.80 7.05
CA VAL A 262 -10.42 -2.83 5.99
C VAL A 262 -10.47 -1.42 6.56
N ASP A 263 -9.61 -0.53 6.06
CA ASP A 263 -9.75 0.92 6.27
C ASP A 263 -10.65 1.52 5.19
N ILE A 264 -11.85 1.94 5.57
CA ILE A 264 -12.78 2.65 4.68
C ILE A 264 -12.50 4.15 4.83
N MET A 265 -11.73 4.70 3.90
CA MET A 265 -11.21 6.06 4.00
C MET A 265 -12.19 7.09 3.44
N ALA A 266 -12.49 8.11 4.24
CA ALA A 266 -13.22 9.31 3.80
C ALA A 266 -12.32 10.45 3.30
N GLN A 267 -11.02 10.18 3.16
CA GLN A 267 -9.97 11.19 2.98
C GLN A 267 -9.90 11.77 1.56
N TYR A 268 -10.89 11.48 0.70
CA TYR A 268 -10.90 11.99 -0.67
C TYR A 268 -11.12 13.50 -0.69
N HIS A 269 -10.16 14.19 -1.28
CA HIS A 269 -10.28 15.60 -1.66
C HIS A 269 -9.84 15.75 -3.12
N PRO A 270 -10.50 16.60 -3.91
CA PRO A 270 -10.03 16.89 -5.26
C PRO A 270 -8.65 17.55 -5.16
N HIS A 271 -7.65 16.90 -5.73
CA HIS A 271 -6.28 17.39 -5.84
C HIS A 271 -5.79 17.26 -7.28
N TYR A 272 -4.63 17.85 -7.57
CA TYR A 272 -3.97 17.78 -8.86
C TYR A 272 -4.91 18.19 -10.02
N LYS A 273 -5.30 17.26 -10.90
CA LYS A 273 -6.17 17.57 -12.05
C LYS A 273 -7.65 17.43 -11.72
N ALA A 274 -8.00 16.65 -10.71
CA ALA A 274 -9.38 16.61 -10.20
C ALA A 274 -9.80 17.95 -9.58
N ASP A 275 -8.85 18.78 -9.15
CA ASP A 275 -9.10 20.15 -8.70
C ASP A 275 -9.15 21.14 -9.89
N GLY A 276 -10.30 21.15 -10.58
CA GLY A 276 -10.66 22.23 -11.52
C GLY A 276 -10.53 21.94 -13.01
N GLU A 277 -10.04 20.78 -13.45
CA GLU A 277 -10.19 20.38 -14.86
C GLU A 277 -11.61 19.84 -15.12
N GLU A 278 -12.34 20.48 -16.07
CA GLU A 278 -13.71 20.12 -16.45
C GLU A 278 -13.85 18.63 -16.83
N PHE A 279 -12.81 18.03 -17.43
CA PHE A 279 -12.82 16.63 -17.81
C PHE A 279 -12.96 15.65 -16.62
N TYR A 280 -12.61 16.09 -15.40
CA TYR A 280 -12.69 15.30 -14.17
C TYR A 280 -13.73 15.84 -13.17
N GLU A 281 -14.68 16.66 -13.62
CA GLU A 281 -15.69 17.30 -12.74
C GLU A 281 -16.51 16.30 -11.90
N GLU A 282 -16.69 15.08 -12.41
CA GLU A 282 -17.40 13.99 -11.71
C GLU A 282 -16.75 13.62 -10.38
N ILE A 283 -15.43 13.81 -10.23
CA ILE A 283 -14.71 13.60 -8.97
C ILE A 283 -14.18 14.92 -8.38
N GLY A 284 -14.65 16.07 -8.88
CA GLY A 284 -14.18 17.40 -8.47
C GLY A 284 -14.71 17.91 -7.13
N ARG A 285 -15.17 17.02 -6.24
CA ARG A 285 -15.71 17.35 -4.91
C ARG A 285 -15.34 16.30 -3.88
N SER A 286 -15.33 16.66 -2.59
CA SER A 286 -15.28 15.68 -1.51
C SER A 286 -16.53 14.79 -1.50
N ILE A 287 -16.45 13.62 -0.86
CA ILE A 287 -17.60 12.74 -0.63
C ILE A 287 -18.60 13.37 0.35
N THR A 288 -19.86 12.93 0.30
CA THR A 288 -20.89 13.31 1.29
C THR A 288 -20.94 12.32 2.46
N GLU A 289 -21.56 12.72 3.58
CA GLU A 289 -21.87 11.82 4.70
C GLU A 289 -22.71 10.62 4.23
N ASP A 290 -23.72 10.84 3.39
CA ASP A 290 -24.59 9.77 2.89
C ASP A 290 -23.83 8.75 2.02
N GLU A 291 -22.85 9.20 1.21
CA GLU A 291 -22.00 8.29 0.42
C GLU A 291 -21.13 7.42 1.33
N TYR A 292 -20.54 8.02 2.36
CA TYR A 292 -19.69 7.30 3.30
C TYR A 292 -20.48 6.31 4.15
N GLU A 293 -21.65 6.72 4.66
CA GLU A 293 -22.57 5.85 5.42
C GLU A 293 -23.01 4.65 4.60
N ALA A 294 -23.36 4.85 3.32
CA ALA A 294 -23.77 3.74 2.45
C ALA A 294 -22.68 2.67 2.30
N VAL A 295 -21.42 3.09 2.17
CA VAL A 295 -20.29 2.14 2.08
C VAL A 295 -20.06 1.38 3.39
N ILE A 296 -20.20 2.06 4.54
CA ILE A 296 -20.07 1.40 5.86
C ILE A 296 -21.20 0.40 6.09
N ASP A 297 -22.44 0.80 5.83
CA ASP A 297 -23.61 -0.09 5.99
C ASP A 297 -23.46 -1.32 5.09
N HIS A 298 -22.99 -1.13 3.85
CA HIS A 298 -22.72 -2.23 2.94
C HIS A 298 -21.60 -3.15 3.44
N ALA A 299 -20.49 -2.59 3.97
CA ALA A 299 -19.40 -3.39 4.56
C ALA A 299 -19.92 -4.35 5.64
N HIS A 300 -20.84 -3.88 6.49
CA HIS A 300 -21.49 -4.71 7.49
C HIS A 300 -22.45 -5.73 6.89
N ASP A 301 -23.21 -5.37 5.86
CA ASP A 301 -24.15 -6.28 5.19
C ASP A 301 -23.43 -7.48 4.54
N VAL A 302 -22.21 -7.27 4.02
CA VAL A 302 -21.35 -8.34 3.47
C VAL A 302 -20.54 -9.08 4.53
N GLY A 303 -20.63 -8.69 5.80
CA GLY A 303 -20.01 -9.40 6.93
C GLY A 303 -18.59 -8.98 7.28
N LEU A 304 -18.11 -7.82 6.82
CA LEU A 304 -16.84 -7.25 7.26
C LEU A 304 -17.01 -6.55 8.62
N GLU A 305 -16.30 -7.04 9.64
CA GLU A 305 -16.41 -6.51 11.01
C GLU A 305 -15.15 -5.73 11.46
N ARG A 306 -13.97 -6.04 10.90
CA ARG A 306 -12.69 -5.42 11.28
C ARG A 306 -12.45 -4.14 10.47
N LEU A 307 -13.20 -3.09 10.80
CA LEU A 307 -13.16 -1.82 10.08
C LEU A 307 -12.38 -0.72 10.81
N TYR A 308 -11.54 0.01 10.07
CA TYR A 308 -11.02 1.32 10.47
C TYR A 308 -11.81 2.40 9.72
N LEU A 309 -12.32 3.39 10.46
CA LEU A 309 -13.29 4.36 9.96
C LEU A 309 -12.86 5.78 10.32
N ASP A 310 -13.11 6.71 9.40
CA ASP A 310 -12.93 8.14 9.63
C ASP A 310 -14.04 8.68 10.53
N ARG A 311 -13.68 8.99 11.77
CA ARG A 311 -14.62 9.45 12.79
C ARG A 311 -15.21 10.82 12.48
N SER A 312 -14.50 11.67 11.73
CA SER A 312 -14.96 13.04 11.44
C SER A 312 -16.26 13.06 10.64
N MET A 313 -16.49 12.02 9.83
CA MET A 313 -17.70 11.84 9.03
C MET A 313 -18.87 11.27 9.84
N LEU A 314 -18.65 10.85 11.10
CA LEU A 314 -19.64 10.16 11.93
C LEU A 314 -20.16 11.03 13.08
N GLU A 315 -19.62 12.24 13.27
CA GLU A 315 -19.92 13.11 14.41
C GLU A 315 -21.38 13.63 14.42
N THR A 316 -22.03 13.70 13.26
CA THR A 316 -23.40 14.23 13.12
C THR A 316 -24.49 13.23 13.49
N ARG A 317 -24.17 11.93 13.67
CA ARG A 317 -25.14 10.87 14.03
C ARG A 317 -24.60 9.88 15.09
N PRO A 318 -24.79 10.18 16.40
CA PRO A 318 -24.27 9.37 17.51
C PRO A 318 -24.71 7.90 17.51
N GLY A 319 -25.82 7.56 16.85
CA GLY A 319 -26.36 6.21 16.79
C GLY A 319 -25.53 5.22 15.96
N LEU A 320 -24.70 5.70 15.02
CA LEU A 320 -23.81 4.84 14.23
C LEU A 320 -22.56 4.46 15.04
N LEU A 321 -21.93 5.44 15.72
CA LEU A 321 -20.84 5.20 16.68
C LEU A 321 -21.25 4.20 17.78
N ASP A 322 -22.50 4.27 18.26
CA ASP A 322 -23.05 3.34 19.26
C ASP A 322 -23.32 1.93 18.69
N ARG A 323 -23.47 1.77 17.36
CA ARG A 323 -23.52 0.44 16.70
C ARG A 323 -22.11 -0.10 16.45
N LEU A 324 -21.18 0.78 16.07
CA LEU A 324 -19.76 0.48 15.78
C LEU A 324 -18.93 0.14 17.03
N THR A 325 -19.33 0.62 18.21
CA THR A 325 -18.64 0.33 19.50
C THR A 325 -19.30 -0.79 20.31
N ARG A 326 -20.43 -1.33 19.84
CA ARG A 326 -21.18 -2.41 20.50
C ARG A 326 -21.13 -3.69 19.69
N ARG A 327 -19.94 -4.24 19.45
CA ARG A 327 -19.72 -5.67 19.24
C ARG A 327 -18.26 -6.02 19.42
#